data_AF-B8FRP7-F1
#
_entry.id   AF-B8FRP7-F1
#
_cell.length_a   1.000
_cell.length_b   1.000
_cell.length_c   1.000
_cell.angle_alpha   90.00
_cell.angle_beta   90.00
_cell.angle_gamma   90.00
#
_symmetry.space_group_name_H-M   'P 1'
#
loop_
_entity.id
_entity.type
_entity.pdbx_description
1 polymer ?
#
loop_
_entity_poly.entity_id
_entity_poly.type
_entity_poly.pdbx_seq_one_letter_code
_entity_poly.pdbx_strand_id
1 'polypeptide(L)'
;MSKGKNRFIHADLSRCLSCKSCELACGLAHAGYEIEGAAAGQMKLKPRVSVVQQGTTVVLTQCRQCEDAPCVKVCPNGSLYQEEGLVKLNRETCIGCKLCARACPFGSITMTTEMVERADGKKSNRTKALKCDLCFSRNKEIKAEGCACIQACPTKVLSLSL
;
A
#
# COMPACT_ATOMS: atom_id res chain seq x y z
N MET A 1 -25.72 12.38 -0.84
CA MET A 1 -24.60 11.52 -1.30
C MET A 1 -24.39 10.44 -0.24
N SER A 2 -24.86 9.22 -0.47
CA SER A 2 -24.67 8.15 0.53
C SER A 2 -23.17 7.84 0.63
N LYS A 3 -22.56 8.15 1.78
CA LYS A 3 -21.18 7.77 2.07
C LYS A 3 -21.08 6.24 1.94
N GLY A 4 -20.33 5.76 0.96
CA GLY A 4 -19.94 4.36 0.91
C GLY A 4 -19.18 4.00 2.18
N LYS A 5 -19.48 2.84 2.78
CA LYS A 5 -18.75 2.37 3.97
C LYS A 5 -17.25 2.26 3.66
N ASN A 6 -16.40 2.79 4.55
CA ASN A 6 -14.95 2.62 4.40
C ASN A 6 -14.57 1.15 4.56
N ARG A 7 -13.80 0.66 3.59
CA ARG A 7 -13.27 -0.71 3.58
C ARG A 7 -11.80 -0.65 3.92
N PHE A 8 -11.32 -1.53 4.76
CA PHE A 8 -9.90 -1.73 5.03
C PHE A 8 -9.63 -3.20 5.34
N ILE A 9 -8.37 -3.58 5.47
CA ILE A 9 -8.02 -4.95 5.83
C ILE A 9 -7.86 -5.04 7.35
N HIS A 10 -8.67 -5.89 7.95
CA HIS A 10 -8.61 -6.29 9.35
C HIS A 10 -7.62 -7.46 9.52
N ALA A 11 -6.91 -7.49 10.64
CA ALA A 11 -5.90 -8.50 10.93
C ALA A 11 -6.07 -9.03 12.38
N ASP A 12 -6.45 -10.30 12.51
CA ASP A 12 -6.47 -11.02 13.79
C ASP A 12 -5.11 -11.66 14.06
N LEU A 13 -4.24 -10.95 14.77
CA LEU A 13 -2.85 -11.35 14.94
C LEU A 13 -2.64 -12.51 15.93
N SER A 14 -3.70 -12.99 16.61
CA SER A 14 -3.62 -14.11 17.57
C SER A 14 -3.11 -15.41 16.94
N ARG A 15 -3.29 -15.57 15.62
CA ARG A 15 -2.86 -16.75 14.84
C ARG A 15 -1.87 -16.41 13.73
N CYS A 16 -1.23 -15.24 13.80
CA CYS A 16 -0.26 -14.82 12.79
C CYS A 16 1.08 -15.54 13.01
N LEU A 17 1.55 -16.27 12.01
CA LEU A 17 2.85 -16.98 12.06
C LEU A 17 4.05 -16.10 11.71
N SER A 18 3.83 -14.81 11.41
CA SER A 18 4.90 -13.91 10.93
C SER A 18 5.65 -14.42 9.69
N CYS A 19 5.02 -15.26 8.87
CA CYS A 19 5.64 -15.92 7.71
C CYS A 19 5.92 -14.98 6.52
N LYS A 20 5.48 -13.71 6.60
CA LYS A 20 5.66 -12.66 5.57
C LYS A 20 5.07 -12.98 4.18
N SER A 21 4.27 -14.04 4.04
CA SER A 21 3.59 -14.39 2.78
C SER A 21 2.72 -13.25 2.25
N CYS A 22 2.07 -12.49 3.15
CA CYS A 22 1.29 -11.31 2.79
C CYS A 22 2.14 -10.16 2.22
N GLU A 23 3.35 -9.95 2.72
CA GLU A 23 4.29 -8.96 2.19
C GLU A 23 4.74 -9.37 0.79
N LEU A 24 5.23 -10.61 0.65
CA LEU A 24 5.70 -11.16 -0.63
C LEU A 24 4.62 -11.06 -1.72
N ALA A 25 3.41 -11.54 -1.43
CA ALA A 25 2.31 -11.50 -2.37
C ALA A 25 1.88 -10.07 -2.71
N CYS A 26 1.87 -9.16 -1.73
CA CYS A 26 1.55 -7.75 -1.98
C CYS A 26 2.59 -7.08 -2.87
N GLY A 27 3.88 -7.33 -2.61
CA GLY A 27 4.99 -6.81 -3.41
C GLY A 27 4.92 -7.32 -4.84
N LEU A 28 4.80 -8.64 -5.04
CA LEU A 28 4.71 -9.26 -6.37
C LEU A 28 3.50 -8.77 -7.16
N ALA A 29 2.33 -8.70 -6.52
CA ALA A 29 1.10 -8.24 -7.17
C ALA A 29 1.21 -6.81 -7.71
N HIS A 30 2.04 -5.96 -7.10
CA HIS A 30 2.21 -4.55 -7.45
C HIS A 30 3.53 -4.21 -8.12
N ALA A 31 4.41 -5.20 -8.37
CA ALA A 31 5.65 -4.98 -9.08
C ALA A 31 5.44 -4.79 -10.59
N GLY A 32 4.30 -5.23 -11.15
CA GLY A 32 4.07 -5.22 -12.60
C GLY A 32 5.14 -5.98 -13.38
N TYR A 33 5.30 -5.64 -14.67
CA TYR A 33 6.44 -6.04 -15.51
C TYR A 33 7.66 -5.12 -15.30
N GLU A 34 7.75 -4.35 -14.20
CA GLU A 34 8.93 -3.55 -13.87
C GLU A 34 10.04 -4.47 -13.32
N ILE A 35 10.52 -5.30 -14.25
CA ILE A 35 11.69 -6.17 -14.22
C ILE A 35 12.94 -5.31 -14.50
N GLU A 36 12.89 -3.98 -14.34
CA GLU A 36 14.10 -3.12 -14.46
C GLU A 36 15.19 -3.57 -13.46
N GLY A 37 14.80 -4.24 -12.36
CA GLY A 37 15.71 -4.91 -11.44
C GLY A 37 16.02 -6.37 -11.76
N ALA A 38 15.20 -7.09 -12.53
CA ALA A 38 15.46 -8.52 -12.78
C ALA A 38 16.44 -8.76 -13.94
N ALA A 39 16.65 -7.78 -14.82
CA ALA A 39 17.84 -7.77 -15.70
C ALA A 39 19.17 -7.68 -14.90
N ALA A 40 19.13 -7.13 -13.67
CA ALA A 40 20.27 -6.99 -12.77
C ALA A 40 20.21 -7.96 -11.56
N GLY A 41 19.32 -8.96 -11.58
CA GLY A 41 19.16 -9.93 -10.48
C GLY A 41 18.64 -9.37 -9.15
N GLN A 42 18.15 -8.13 -9.11
CA GLN A 42 17.70 -7.44 -7.89
C GLN A 42 16.27 -6.91 -8.04
N MET A 43 15.29 -7.80 -7.98
CA MET A 43 13.88 -7.40 -7.89
C MET A 43 13.58 -6.85 -6.49
N LYS A 44 13.55 -5.53 -6.35
CA LYS A 44 13.17 -4.88 -5.09
C LYS A 44 11.66 -4.78 -4.97
N LEU A 45 11.06 -5.73 -4.27
CA LEU A 45 9.63 -5.70 -3.95
C LEU A 45 9.30 -4.53 -3.02
N LYS A 46 8.16 -3.90 -3.29
CA LYS A 46 7.64 -2.75 -2.54
C LYS A 46 6.29 -3.13 -1.91
N PRO A 47 6.27 -3.99 -0.88
CA PRO A 47 5.03 -4.41 -0.26
C PRO A 47 4.32 -3.23 0.41
N ARG A 48 2.99 -3.27 0.40
CA ARG A 48 2.10 -2.24 0.98
C ARG A 48 1.48 -2.69 2.31
N VAL A 49 2.02 -3.77 2.87
CA VAL A 49 1.75 -4.37 4.17
C VAL A 49 3.11 -4.76 4.77
N SER A 50 3.27 -4.65 6.07
CA SER A 50 4.51 -5.04 6.77
C SER A 50 4.17 -5.84 8.01
N VAL A 51 4.93 -6.91 8.26
CA VAL A 51 4.85 -7.73 9.46
C VAL A 51 6.17 -7.63 10.21
N VAL A 52 6.11 -7.25 11.48
CA VAL A 52 7.26 -7.20 12.38
C VAL A 52 6.95 -8.07 13.57
N GLN A 53 7.91 -8.89 13.99
CA GLN A 53 7.80 -9.71 15.18
C GLN A 53 8.95 -9.40 16.13
N GLN A 54 8.61 -9.23 17.41
CA GLN A 54 9.57 -9.11 18.50
C GLN A 54 9.13 -10.03 19.63
N GLY A 55 9.91 -11.08 19.88
CA GLY A 55 9.50 -12.17 20.79
C GLY A 55 8.19 -12.82 20.32
N THR A 56 7.19 -12.83 21.19
CA THR A 56 5.83 -13.35 20.91
C THR A 56 4.89 -12.29 20.32
N THR A 57 5.30 -11.01 20.28
CA THR A 57 4.47 -9.93 19.78
C THR A 57 4.62 -9.82 18.27
N VAL A 58 3.50 -9.90 17.55
CA VAL A 58 3.43 -9.65 16.11
C VAL A 58 2.67 -8.35 15.87
N VAL A 59 3.23 -7.48 15.04
CA VAL A 59 2.61 -6.24 14.58
C VAL A 59 2.48 -6.31 13.07
N LEU A 60 1.29 -5.96 12.57
CA LEU A 60 1.03 -5.83 11.15
C LEU A 60 0.59 -4.40 10.84
N THR A 61 1.34 -3.75 9.94
CA THR A 61 1.11 -2.36 9.53
C THR A 61 0.55 -2.33 8.11
N GLN A 62 -0.61 -1.69 7.95
CA GLN A 62 -1.29 -1.51 6.68
C GLN A 62 -2.19 -0.27 6.71
N CYS A 63 -2.49 0.30 5.54
CA CYS A 63 -3.39 1.44 5.44
C CYS A 63 -4.79 1.08 5.91
N ARG A 64 -5.35 1.91 6.79
CA ARG A 64 -6.69 1.75 7.36
C ARG A 64 -7.81 2.44 6.58
N GLN A 65 -7.49 3.06 5.44
CA GLN A 65 -8.47 3.78 4.59
C GLN A 65 -9.40 4.70 5.42
N CYS A 66 -8.80 5.53 6.27
CA CYS A 66 -9.52 6.30 7.28
C CYS A 66 -10.63 7.18 6.68
N GLU A 67 -11.78 7.28 7.36
CA GLU A 67 -12.84 8.23 7.00
C GLU A 67 -12.34 9.66 7.13
N ASP A 68 -11.77 9.98 8.29
CA ASP A 68 -10.99 11.17 8.46
C ASP A 68 -9.53 10.84 8.14
N ALA A 69 -9.14 11.11 6.89
CA ALA A 69 -7.80 10.83 6.38
C ALA A 69 -6.88 12.05 6.54
N PRO A 70 -6.10 12.17 7.63
CA PRO A 70 -5.17 13.29 7.80
C PRO A 70 -4.12 13.35 6.68
N CYS A 71 -3.75 12.19 6.12
CA CYS A 71 -2.82 12.11 4.98
C CYS A 71 -3.35 12.79 3.71
N VAL A 72 -4.67 12.84 3.51
CA VAL A 72 -5.32 13.60 2.42
C VAL A 72 -5.27 15.09 2.72
N LYS A 73 -5.67 15.49 3.94
CA LYS A 73 -5.70 16.89 4.39
C LYS A 73 -4.34 17.59 4.25
N VAL A 74 -3.24 16.88 4.49
CA VAL A 74 -1.88 17.46 4.42
C VAL A 74 -1.22 17.35 3.03
N CYS A 75 -1.90 16.82 2.01
CA CYS A 75 -1.30 16.63 0.69
C CYS A 75 -1.37 17.93 -0.12
N PRO A 76 -0.25 18.65 -0.32
CA PRO A 76 -0.29 20.03 -0.86
C PRO A 76 -0.65 20.10 -2.35
N ASN A 77 -0.54 18.97 -3.07
CA ASN A 77 -0.79 18.92 -4.52
C ASN A 77 -1.97 18.01 -4.89
N GLY A 78 -2.77 17.60 -3.91
CA GLY A 78 -3.94 16.74 -4.13
C GLY A 78 -3.65 15.32 -4.61
N SER A 79 -2.40 14.84 -4.53
CA SER A 79 -2.07 13.46 -4.95
C SER A 79 -2.76 12.40 -4.11
N LEU A 80 -3.06 12.69 -2.84
CA LEU A 80 -3.94 11.88 -2.00
C LEU A 80 -5.32 12.53 -1.98
N TYR A 81 -6.35 11.73 -2.25
CA TYR A 81 -7.74 12.18 -2.29
C TYR A 81 -8.68 11.06 -1.83
N GLN A 82 -9.93 11.40 -1.50
CA GLN A 82 -10.97 10.42 -1.21
C GLN A 82 -11.94 10.31 -2.38
N GLU A 83 -12.25 9.08 -2.76
CA GLU A 83 -13.23 8.78 -3.80
C GLU A 83 -13.91 7.45 -3.44
N GLU A 84 -15.24 7.42 -3.43
CA GLU A 84 -16.04 6.22 -3.14
C GLU A 84 -15.69 5.51 -1.81
N GLY A 85 -15.33 6.26 -0.76
CA GLY A 85 -14.93 5.69 0.54
C GLY A 85 -13.53 5.05 0.53
N LEU A 86 -12.71 5.36 -0.47
CA LEU A 86 -11.31 4.92 -0.56
C LEU A 86 -10.39 6.14 -0.48
N VAL A 87 -9.32 6.03 0.29
CA VAL A 87 -8.21 6.98 0.19
C VAL A 87 -7.38 6.54 -1.02
N LYS A 88 -7.37 7.30 -2.12
CA LYS A 88 -6.61 6.99 -3.33
C LYS A 88 -5.33 7.82 -3.38
N LEU A 89 -4.30 7.30 -4.05
CA LEU A 89 -3.02 7.97 -4.27
C LEU A 89 -2.74 8.00 -5.77
N ASN A 90 -2.73 9.18 -6.38
CA ASN A 90 -2.12 9.39 -7.68
C ASN A 90 -0.61 9.49 -7.49
N ARG A 91 0.12 8.48 -7.99
CA ARG A 91 1.59 8.44 -7.90
C ARG A 91 2.25 9.39 -8.90
N GLU A 92 1.64 9.67 -10.03
CA GLU A 92 2.24 10.51 -11.08
C GLU A 92 2.36 11.96 -10.62
N THR A 93 1.33 12.46 -9.94
CA THR A 93 1.34 13.82 -9.38
C THR A 93 2.12 13.93 -8.08
N CYS A 94 2.49 12.82 -7.43
CA CYS A 94 3.14 12.84 -6.12
C CYS A 94 4.55 13.49 -6.19
N ILE A 95 4.74 14.59 -5.44
CA ILE A 95 6.03 15.31 -5.37
C ILE A 95 6.99 14.77 -4.30
N GLY A 96 6.60 13.74 -3.54
CA GLY A 96 7.50 13.12 -2.57
C GLY A 96 7.79 13.93 -1.30
N CYS A 97 6.96 14.92 -0.94
CA CYS A 97 7.19 15.81 0.20
C CYS A 97 7.12 15.15 1.60
N LYS A 98 6.70 13.88 1.68
CA LYS A 98 6.64 13.06 2.92
C LYS A 98 5.65 13.53 4.00
N LEU A 99 4.88 14.60 3.78
CA LEU A 99 3.90 15.09 4.75
C LEU A 99 2.85 14.03 5.12
N CYS A 100 2.34 13.31 4.12
CA CYS A 100 1.38 12.23 4.35
C CYS A 100 1.94 11.08 5.20
N ALA A 101 3.22 10.73 5.04
CA ALA A 101 3.88 9.71 5.85
C ALA A 101 3.96 10.14 7.32
N ARG A 102 4.30 11.41 7.58
CA ARG A 102 4.33 11.98 8.93
C ARG A 102 2.93 12.10 9.56
N ALA A 103 1.92 12.39 8.76
CA ALA A 103 0.54 12.55 9.24
C ALA A 103 -0.21 11.23 9.45
N CYS A 104 0.31 10.09 8.99
CA CYS A 104 -0.37 8.81 9.14
C CYS A 104 -0.21 8.27 10.57
N PRO A 105 -1.29 8.16 11.37
CA PRO A 105 -1.19 7.69 12.75
C PRO A 105 -0.81 6.21 12.85
N PHE A 106 -1.01 5.45 11.77
CA PHE A 106 -0.70 4.02 11.69
C PHE A 106 0.68 3.72 11.09
N GLY A 107 1.46 4.74 10.70
CA GLY A 107 2.76 4.53 10.04
C GLY A 107 2.67 3.74 8.72
N SER A 108 1.49 3.73 8.08
CA SER A 108 1.20 2.84 6.95
C SER A 108 1.59 3.36 5.57
N ILE A 109 2.12 4.59 5.52
CA ILE A 109 2.56 5.24 4.28
C ILE A 109 4.09 5.25 4.28
N THR A 110 4.68 4.57 3.31
CA THR A 110 6.14 4.53 3.09
C THR A 110 6.53 5.42 1.92
N MET A 111 7.82 5.78 1.85
CA MET A 111 8.36 6.53 0.72
C MET A 111 9.24 5.61 -0.10
N THR A 112 8.97 5.52 -1.40
CA THR A 112 9.73 4.68 -2.33
C THR A 112 10.36 5.54 -3.40
N THR A 113 11.62 5.25 -3.70
CA THR A 113 12.28 5.78 -4.89
C THR A 113 11.98 4.89 -6.09
N GLU A 114 11.63 5.51 -7.20
CA GLU A 114 11.48 4.86 -8.49
C GLU A 114 12.17 5.70 -9.56
N MET A 115 12.69 5.00 -10.57
CA MET A 115 13.24 5.62 -11.75
C MET A 115 12.07 6.01 -12.64
N VAL A 116 12.01 7.26 -13.05
CA VAL A 116 10.99 7.73 -14.00
C VAL A 116 11.69 8.35 -15.20
N GLU A 117 11.14 8.10 -16.38
CA GLU A 117 11.50 8.82 -17.58
C GLU A 117 10.83 10.20 -17.57
N ARG A 118 11.63 11.22 -17.84
CA ARG A 118 11.18 12.61 -17.91
C ARG A 118 10.79 12.94 -19.34
N ALA A 119 10.10 14.07 -19.52
CA ALA A 119 9.71 14.56 -20.85
C ALA A 119 10.91 14.82 -21.80
N ASP A 120 12.12 15.02 -21.27
CA ASP A 120 13.36 15.16 -22.04
C ASP A 120 14.06 13.82 -22.34
N GLY A 121 13.37 12.68 -22.13
CA GLY A 121 13.89 11.32 -22.36
C GLY A 121 14.93 10.86 -21.34
N LYS A 122 15.26 11.69 -20.34
CA LYS A 122 16.24 11.35 -19.30
C LYS A 122 15.58 10.60 -18.15
N LYS A 123 16.26 9.58 -17.64
CA LYS A 123 15.86 8.87 -16.43
C LYS A 123 16.26 9.67 -15.18
N SER A 124 15.35 9.78 -14.22
CA SER A 124 15.62 10.43 -12.92
C SER A 124 14.96 9.68 -11.78
N ASN A 125 15.60 9.69 -10.61
CA ASN A 125 15.03 9.11 -9.40
C ASN A 125 14.01 10.07 -8.79
N ARG A 126 12.79 9.59 -8.57
CA ARG A 126 11.73 10.32 -7.88
C ARG A 126 11.28 9.54 -6.66
N THR A 127 11.21 10.25 -5.53
CA THR A 127 10.62 9.70 -4.32
C THR A 127 9.11 9.92 -4.36
N LYS A 128 8.33 8.87 -4.13
CA LYS A 128 6.87 8.92 -4.10
C LYS A 128 6.32 8.17 -2.89
N ALA A 129 5.17 8.61 -2.40
CA ALA A 129 4.47 7.90 -1.34
C ALA A 129 4.01 6.52 -1.85
N LEU A 130 3.90 5.56 -0.95
CA LEU A 130 3.37 4.22 -1.19
C LEU A 130 2.49 3.84 0.00
N LYS A 131 1.32 3.30 -0.28
CA LYS A 131 0.37 2.84 0.72
C LYS A 131 -0.48 1.72 0.15
N CYS A 132 -1.18 0.97 1.00
CA CYS A 132 -2.16 0.00 0.53
C CYS A 132 -3.31 0.70 -0.21
N ASP A 133 -3.69 0.10 -1.33
CA ASP A 133 -4.75 0.51 -2.24
C ASP A 133 -5.86 -0.56 -2.28
N LEU A 134 -5.89 -1.50 -1.33
CA LEU A 134 -6.80 -2.66 -1.37
C LEU A 134 -6.75 -3.43 -2.70
N CYS A 135 -5.61 -3.40 -3.39
CA CYS A 135 -5.43 -3.96 -4.72
C CYS A 135 -6.42 -3.39 -5.77
N PHE A 136 -6.98 -2.19 -5.58
CA PHE A 136 -7.89 -1.59 -6.55
C PHE A 136 -7.21 -1.32 -7.89
N SER A 137 -5.90 -1.06 -7.91
CA SER A 137 -5.16 -0.87 -9.17
C SER A 137 -5.13 -2.13 -10.04
N ARG A 138 -5.51 -3.29 -9.49
CA ARG A 138 -5.52 -4.60 -10.17
C ARG A 138 -6.93 -5.14 -10.40
N ASN A 139 -7.92 -4.66 -9.65
CA ASN A 139 -9.27 -5.23 -9.62
C ASN A 139 -10.29 -4.13 -9.87
N LYS A 140 -11.29 -4.39 -10.71
CA LYS A 140 -12.41 -3.47 -10.94
C LYS A 140 -13.27 -3.24 -9.69
N GLU A 141 -13.28 -4.22 -8.77
CA GLU A 141 -14.06 -4.20 -7.54
C GLU A 141 -13.21 -4.58 -6.33
N ILE A 142 -13.49 -3.96 -5.18
CA ILE A 142 -12.83 -4.27 -3.91
C ILE A 142 -13.52 -5.45 -3.24
N LYS A 143 -12.87 -6.61 -3.28
CA LYS A 143 -13.29 -7.84 -2.61
C LYS A 143 -12.12 -8.56 -1.96
N ALA A 144 -12.40 -9.39 -0.96
CA ALA A 144 -11.37 -10.12 -0.21
C ALA A 144 -10.52 -11.01 -1.13
N GLU A 145 -11.15 -11.61 -2.14
CA GLU A 145 -10.52 -12.48 -3.14
C GLU A 145 -9.58 -11.71 -4.09
N GLY A 146 -9.82 -10.41 -4.27
CA GLY A 146 -8.97 -9.54 -5.09
C GLY A 146 -7.69 -9.06 -4.37
N CYS A 147 -7.66 -9.18 -3.03
CA CYS A 147 -6.56 -8.69 -2.21
C CYS A 147 -5.44 -9.74 -2.10
N ALA A 148 -4.30 -9.49 -2.73
CA ALA A 148 -3.17 -10.42 -2.78
C ALA A 148 -2.69 -10.88 -1.38
N CYS A 149 -2.65 -9.94 -0.42
CA CYS A 149 -2.24 -10.26 0.95
C CYS A 149 -3.25 -11.16 1.69
N ILE A 150 -4.55 -10.99 1.46
CA ILE A 150 -5.60 -11.86 2.03
C ILE A 150 -5.44 -13.27 1.47
N GLN A 151 -5.34 -13.40 0.14
CA GLN A 151 -5.23 -14.68 -0.54
C GLN A 151 -3.99 -15.48 -0.14
N ALA A 152 -2.87 -14.79 0.12
CA ALA A 152 -1.61 -15.43 0.46
C ALA A 152 -1.46 -15.81 1.93
N CYS A 153 -2.42 -15.48 2.80
CA CYS A 153 -2.29 -15.72 4.23
C CYS A 153 -2.64 -17.19 4.58
N PRO A 154 -1.67 -18.03 5.00
CA PRO A 154 -1.92 -19.45 5.25
C PRO A 154 -2.84 -19.69 6.45
N THR A 155 -2.78 -18.82 7.47
CA THR A 155 -3.62 -18.91 8.68
C THR A 155 -4.90 -18.08 8.61
N LYS A 156 -5.17 -17.44 7.45
CA LYS A 156 -6.39 -16.66 7.18
C LYS A 156 -6.68 -15.59 8.24
N VAL A 157 -5.64 -14.93 8.74
CA VAL A 157 -5.77 -13.85 9.74
C VAL A 157 -6.18 -12.50 9.14
N LEU A 158 -6.13 -12.36 7.81
CA LEU A 158 -6.46 -11.14 7.09
C LEU A 158 -7.86 -11.25 6.47
N SER A 159 -8.69 -10.23 6.69
CA SER A 159 -10.04 -10.13 6.11
C SER A 159 -10.37 -8.69 5.69
N LEU A 160 -11.31 -8.51 4.77
CA LEU A 160 -11.82 -7.19 4.38
C LEU A 160 -12.91 -6.76 5.37
N SER A 161 -12.86 -5.54 5.88
CA SER A 161 -13.92 -4.97 6.72
C SER A 161 -15.17 -4.68 5.89
N LEU A 162 -16.35 -4.97 6.44
CA LEU A 162 -17.67 -4.85 5.82
C LEU A 162 -18.43 -3.60 6.28
#